data_AF-A0A7X8JA66-F1
#
_entry.id   AF-A0A7X8JA66-F1
#
_cell.length_a   1.000
_cell.length_b   1.000
_cell.length_c   1.000
_cell.angle_alpha   90.00
_cell.angle_beta   90.00
_cell.angle_gamma   90.00
#
_symmetry.space_group_name_H-M   'P 1'
#
loop_
_entity.id
_entity.type
_entity.pdbx_description
1 polymer ?
#
loop_
_entity_poly.entity_id
_entity_poly.type
_entity_poly.pdbx_seq_one_letter_code
_entity_poly.pdbx_strand_id
1 'polypeptide(L)'
;MLIPMCVCQRQKAFRLAFLTVFFSVLGAVVGYYLGYFLYDPYVARVIAFFHYQESLQTVRDWLAIEYGMLMIFVGAFTPIPYKVIAVATGLVAAESIMETGSAGMLGIVPFILISIVGRGLRFYLEAIIIYIGGEKMQKTIRTYIDGIGWTCVALIVSFIVYKVLF
;
A
#
# COMPACT_ATOMS: atom_id res chain seq x y z
N MET A 1 -10.75 -0.94 11.51
CA MET A 1 -10.82 -0.69 12.97
C MET A 1 -10.47 -1.97 13.72
N LEU A 2 -9.18 -2.26 13.90
CA LEU A 2 -8.71 -3.46 14.63
C LEU A 2 -8.60 -3.19 16.13
N ILE A 3 -8.09 -2.02 16.48
CA ILE A 3 -7.81 -1.56 17.85
C ILE A 3 -8.96 -1.81 18.85
N PRO A 4 -10.20 -1.29 18.64
CA PRO A 4 -11.27 -1.48 19.63
C PRO A 4 -11.69 -2.95 19.79
N MET A 5 -11.61 -3.76 18.74
CA MET A 5 -11.93 -5.18 18.81
C MET A 5 -10.89 -5.96 19.62
N CYS A 6 -9.60 -5.62 19.46
CA CYS A 6 -8.52 -6.20 20.25
C CYS A 6 -8.58 -5.79 21.73
N VAL A 7 -9.08 -4.59 22.04
CA VAL A 7 -9.30 -4.15 23.42
C VAL A 7 -10.41 -4.97 24.08
N CYS A 8 -11.57 -5.13 23.43
CA CYS A 8 -12.68 -5.91 23.98
C CYS A 8 -12.40 -7.42 24.09
N GLN A 9 -11.62 -7.99 23.16
CA GLN A 9 -11.36 -9.43 23.11
C GLN A 9 -9.86 -9.73 22.99
N ARG A 10 -9.10 -9.32 24.00
CA ARG A 10 -7.62 -9.39 24.01
C ARG A 10 -7.06 -10.78 23.69
N GLN A 11 -7.66 -11.86 24.23
CA GLN A 11 -7.20 -13.23 23.96
C GLN A 11 -7.32 -13.63 22.47
N LYS A 12 -8.18 -12.95 21.70
CA LYS A 12 -8.36 -13.20 20.26
C LYS A 12 -7.63 -12.20 19.37
N ALA A 13 -6.80 -11.31 19.94
CA ALA A 13 -6.14 -10.22 19.20
C ALA A 13 -5.35 -10.72 17.97
N PHE A 14 -4.60 -11.81 18.10
CA PHE A 14 -3.85 -12.40 16.98
C PHE A 14 -4.76 -12.97 15.88
N ARG A 15 -5.89 -13.59 16.24
CA ARG A 15 -6.88 -14.10 15.27
C ARG A 15 -7.58 -12.96 14.54
N LEU A 16 -7.91 -11.89 15.25
CA LEU A 16 -8.48 -10.67 14.66
C LEU A 16 -7.49 -9.97 13.73
N ALA A 17 -6.21 -9.92 14.10
CA ALA A 17 -5.14 -9.39 13.25
C ALA A 17 -5.02 -10.21 11.96
N PHE A 18 -4.95 -11.53 12.06
CA PHE A 18 -4.91 -12.43 10.90
C PHE A 18 -6.10 -12.19 9.95
N LEU A 19 -7.32 -12.16 10.49
CA LEU A 19 -8.53 -11.95 9.70
C LEU A 19 -8.53 -10.57 9.02
N THR A 20 -8.02 -9.56 9.71
CA THR A 20 -7.89 -8.20 9.18
C THR A 20 -6.87 -8.14 8.05
N VAL A 21 -5.71 -8.79 8.20
CA VAL A 21 -4.70 -8.90 7.14
C VAL A 21 -5.31 -9.61 5.94
N PHE A 22 -5.96 -10.74 6.15
CA PHE A 22 -6.56 -11.54 5.09
C PHE A 22 -7.59 -10.74 4.27
N PHE A 23 -8.59 -10.15 4.91
CA PHE A 23 -9.59 -9.32 4.20
C PHE A 23 -9.00 -8.04 3.62
N SER A 24 -7.98 -7.46 4.27
CA SER A 24 -7.28 -6.29 3.72
C SER A 24 -6.54 -6.63 2.43
N VAL A 25 -5.85 -7.76 2.39
CA VAL A 25 -5.12 -8.23 1.21
C VAL A 25 -6.10 -8.66 0.12
N LEU A 26 -7.18 -9.37 0.46
CA LEU A 26 -8.25 -9.69 -0.50
C LEU A 26 -8.83 -8.43 -1.15
N GLY A 27 -9.16 -7.41 -0.36
CA GLY A 27 -9.63 -6.14 -0.90
C GLY A 27 -8.58 -5.43 -1.77
N ALA A 28 -7.30 -5.61 -1.47
CA ALA A 28 -6.21 -5.08 -2.28
C ALA A 28 -6.04 -5.84 -3.59
N VAL A 29 -6.23 -7.17 -3.61
CA VAL A 29 -6.26 -7.97 -4.85
C VAL A 29 -7.40 -7.50 -5.75
N VAL A 30 -8.59 -7.24 -5.20
CA VAL A 30 -9.70 -6.66 -5.97
C VAL A 30 -9.33 -5.28 -6.51
N GLY A 31 -8.70 -4.43 -5.69
CA GLY A 31 -8.21 -3.12 -6.12
C GLY A 31 -7.17 -3.20 -7.24
N TYR A 32 -6.23 -4.14 -7.16
CA TYR A 32 -5.23 -4.41 -8.19
C TYR A 32 -5.91 -4.75 -9.52
N TYR A 33 -6.85 -5.70 -9.53
CA TYR A 33 -7.57 -6.04 -10.75
C TYR A 33 -8.43 -4.89 -11.27
N LEU A 34 -9.03 -4.11 -10.38
CA LEU A 34 -9.78 -2.93 -10.77
C LEU A 34 -8.89 -1.91 -11.49
N GLY A 35 -7.69 -1.62 -10.96
CA GLY A 35 -6.71 -0.76 -11.63
C GLY A 35 -6.25 -1.34 -12.97
N TYR A 36 -5.98 -2.65 -12.98
CA TYR A 36 -5.55 -3.38 -14.17
C TYR A 36 -6.56 -3.27 -15.33
N PHE A 37 -7.84 -3.52 -15.06
CA PHE A 37 -8.89 -3.47 -16.07
C PHE A 37 -9.32 -2.05 -16.44
N LEU A 38 -9.08 -1.04 -15.58
CA LEU A 38 -9.39 0.35 -15.90
C LEU A 38 -8.40 0.98 -16.89
N TYR A 39 -7.17 0.47 -16.96
CA TYR A 39 -6.09 1.09 -17.72
C TYR A 39 -6.45 1.32 -19.20
N ASP A 40 -6.73 0.23 -19.92
CA ASP A 40 -6.96 0.24 -21.37
C ASP A 40 -8.23 1.01 -21.82
N PRO A 41 -9.43 0.75 -21.25
CA PRO A 41 -10.65 1.40 -21.74
C PRO A 41 -10.76 2.90 -21.40
N TYR A 42 -10.13 3.35 -20.31
CA TYR A 42 -10.34 4.71 -19.79
C TYR A 42 -9.03 5.46 -19.55
N VAL A 43 -8.12 4.92 -18.74
CA VAL A 43 -6.97 5.68 -18.25
C VAL A 43 -5.99 6.00 -19.39
N ALA A 44 -5.72 5.06 -20.30
CA ALA A 44 -4.84 5.28 -21.44
C ALA A 44 -5.30 6.44 -22.32
N ARG A 45 -6.62 6.57 -22.56
CA ARG A 45 -7.21 7.67 -23.32
C ARG A 45 -7.10 9.00 -22.59
N VAL A 46 -7.32 9.00 -21.28
CA VAL A 46 -7.20 10.19 -20.44
C VAL A 46 -5.75 10.68 -20.39
N ILE A 47 -4.79 9.78 -20.18
CA ILE A 47 -3.35 10.11 -20.18
C ILE A 47 -2.94 10.71 -21.53
N ALA A 48 -3.40 10.10 -22.63
CA ALA A 48 -3.11 10.60 -23.97
C ALA A 48 -3.72 11.98 -24.24
N PHE A 49 -4.93 12.24 -23.74
CA PHE A 49 -5.60 13.54 -23.86
C PHE A 49 -4.86 14.66 -23.11
N PHE A 50 -4.30 14.35 -21.94
CA PHE A 50 -3.55 15.32 -21.13
C PHE A 50 -2.05 15.39 -21.44
N HIS A 51 -1.57 14.64 -22.45
CA HIS A 51 -0.14 14.56 -22.81
C HIS A 51 0.79 14.12 -21.65
N TYR A 52 0.30 13.27 -20.74
CA TYR A 52 1.05 12.79 -19.57
C TYR A 52 1.84 11.49 -19.80
N GLN A 53 2.08 11.09 -21.05
CA GLN A 53 2.76 9.84 -21.39
C GLN A 53 4.16 9.76 -20.77
N GLU A 54 4.96 10.83 -20.82
CA GLU A 54 6.30 10.82 -20.23
C GLU A 54 6.29 10.76 -18.70
N SER A 55 5.30 11.42 -18.06
CA SER A 55 5.11 11.32 -16.61
C SER A 55 4.73 9.90 -16.21
N LEU A 56 3.90 9.23 -17.01
CA LEU A 56 3.53 7.84 -16.80
C LEU A 56 4.75 6.90 -16.95
N GLN A 57 5.56 7.09 -17.98
CA GLN A 57 6.80 6.34 -18.18
C GLN A 57 7.77 6.53 -17.02
N THR A 58 7.93 7.75 -16.50
CA THR A 58 8.78 8.00 -15.33
C THR A 58 8.28 7.25 -14.09
N VAL A 59 6.97 7.30 -13.84
CA VAL A 59 6.33 6.58 -12.73
C VAL A 59 6.51 5.07 -12.92
N ARG A 60 6.34 4.59 -14.15
CA ARG A 60 6.56 3.19 -14.52
C ARG A 60 7.98 2.77 -14.24
N ASP A 61 8.99 3.51 -14.67
CA ASP A 61 10.39 3.14 -14.46
C ASP A 61 10.72 3.06 -12.97
N TRP A 62 10.24 4.01 -12.17
CA TRP A 62 10.45 3.98 -10.72
C TRP A 62 9.74 2.81 -10.04
N LEU A 63 8.51 2.47 -10.45
CA LEU A 63 7.73 1.39 -9.85
C LEU A 63 8.09 0.01 -10.40
N ALA A 64 8.42 -0.13 -11.68
CA ALA A 64 8.65 -1.40 -12.34
C ALA A 64 10.11 -1.84 -12.28
N ILE A 65 11.07 -0.91 -12.14
CA ILE A 65 12.51 -1.19 -12.29
C ILE A 65 13.31 -0.99 -10.99
N GLU A 66 13.07 0.08 -10.21
CA GLU A 66 13.93 0.39 -9.05
C GLU A 66 13.26 0.20 -7.67
N TYR A 67 12.02 0.69 -7.48
CA TYR A 67 11.46 0.89 -6.13
C TYR A 67 10.09 0.24 -5.91
N GLY A 68 9.56 -0.53 -6.86
CA GLY A 68 8.20 -1.10 -6.79
C GLY A 68 7.85 -1.78 -5.48
N MET A 69 8.71 -2.71 -5.05
CA MET A 69 8.48 -3.45 -3.81
C MET A 69 8.50 -2.57 -2.57
N LEU A 70 9.43 -1.61 -2.53
CA LEU A 70 9.59 -0.69 -1.42
C LEU A 70 8.41 0.28 -1.33
N MET A 71 7.94 0.79 -2.47
CA MET A 71 6.78 1.69 -2.54
C MET A 71 5.49 0.98 -2.10
N ILE A 72 5.26 -0.26 -2.56
CA ILE A 72 4.11 -1.07 -2.12
C ILE A 72 4.20 -1.36 -0.62
N PHE A 73 5.38 -1.73 -0.11
CA PHE A 73 5.60 -1.98 1.31
C PHE A 73 5.32 -0.74 2.17
N VAL A 74 5.90 0.40 1.78
CA VAL A 74 5.71 1.68 2.47
C VAL A 74 4.23 2.09 2.42
N GLY A 75 3.57 1.96 1.28
CA GLY A 75 2.13 2.19 1.14
C GLY A 75 1.27 1.20 1.94
N ALA A 76 1.75 -0.02 2.17
CA ALA A 76 1.11 -1.04 2.99
C ALA A 76 1.27 -0.78 4.50
N PHE A 77 2.41 -0.22 4.92
CA PHE A 77 2.72 0.02 6.32
C PHE A 77 2.22 1.38 6.82
N THR A 78 2.31 2.42 5.99
CA THR A 78 1.92 3.80 6.31
C THR A 78 0.40 3.97 6.49
N PRO A 79 -0.05 5.09 7.12
CA PRO A 79 -1.47 5.42 7.27
C PRO A 79 -2.20 5.71 5.95
N ILE A 80 -1.49 5.70 4.82
CA ILE A 80 -2.07 5.88 3.49
C ILE A 80 -3.14 4.82 3.22
N PRO A 81 -4.27 5.19 2.57
CA PRO A 81 -5.31 4.25 2.20
C PRO A 81 -4.76 3.16 1.26
N TYR A 82 -4.67 1.93 1.76
CA TYR A 82 -3.99 0.87 1.02
C TYR A 82 -4.53 0.60 -0.38
N LYS A 83 -5.85 0.71 -0.50
CA LYS A 83 -6.57 0.38 -1.72
C LYS A 83 -6.17 1.33 -2.86
N VAL A 84 -5.76 2.56 -2.55
CA VAL A 84 -5.25 3.51 -3.54
C VAL A 84 -3.94 2.99 -4.14
N ILE A 85 -3.03 2.51 -3.29
CA ILE A 85 -1.79 1.87 -3.73
C ILE A 85 -2.09 0.64 -4.57
N ALA A 86 -3.02 -0.21 -4.13
CA ALA A 86 -3.41 -1.41 -4.88
C ALA A 86 -3.93 -1.09 -6.30
N VAL A 87 -4.83 -0.11 -6.42
CA VAL A 87 -5.35 0.33 -7.72
C VAL A 87 -4.25 0.94 -8.58
N ALA A 88 -3.41 1.80 -8.02
CA ALA A 88 -2.28 2.40 -8.75
C ALA A 88 -1.29 1.34 -9.24
N THR A 89 -0.94 0.35 -8.39
CA THR A 89 -0.08 -0.77 -8.77
C THR A 89 -0.69 -1.59 -9.89
N GLY A 90 -2.00 -1.88 -9.84
CA GLY A 90 -2.71 -2.59 -10.91
C GLY A 90 -2.70 -1.84 -12.24
N LEU A 91 -2.88 -0.52 -12.20
CA LEU A 91 -2.83 0.34 -13.38
C LEU A 91 -1.45 0.33 -14.05
N VAL A 92 -0.39 0.53 -13.27
CA VAL A 92 1.00 0.49 -13.79
C VAL A 92 1.37 -0.92 -14.25
N ALA A 93 0.89 -1.97 -13.59
CA ALA A 93 1.12 -3.34 -14.02
C ALA A 93 0.46 -3.64 -15.37
N ALA A 94 -0.76 -3.16 -15.62
CA ALA A 94 -1.43 -3.30 -16.92
C ALA A 94 -0.67 -2.59 -18.03
N GLU A 95 -0.25 -1.35 -17.78
CA GLU A 95 0.53 -0.56 -18.71
C GLU A 95 1.88 -1.23 -19.06
N SER A 96 2.60 -1.69 -18.03
CA SER A 96 3.88 -2.37 -18.20
C SER A 96 3.77 -3.69 -18.98
N ILE A 97 2.66 -4.42 -18.79
CA ILE A 97 2.37 -5.64 -19.58
C ILE A 97 2.14 -5.30 -21.04
N MET A 98 1.47 -4.19 -21.36
CA MET A 98 1.19 -3.79 -22.75
C MET A 98 2.45 -3.29 -23.48
N GLU A 99 3.35 -2.57 -22.80
CA GLU A 99 4.53 -1.99 -23.45
C GLU A 99 5.73 -2.95 -23.51
N THR A 100 5.92 -3.83 -22.50
CA THR A 100 7.11 -4.71 -22.41
C THR A 100 6.76 -6.20 -22.31
N GLY A 101 5.48 -6.56 -22.29
CA GLY A 101 5.03 -7.95 -22.22
C GLY A 101 5.16 -8.59 -20.84
N SER A 102 5.62 -7.84 -19.82
CA SER A 102 5.86 -8.34 -18.47
C SER A 102 5.55 -7.29 -17.41
N ALA A 103 4.87 -7.72 -16.34
CA ALA A 103 4.63 -6.89 -15.16
C ALA A 103 5.88 -6.73 -14.26
N GLY A 104 6.95 -7.47 -14.54
CA GLY A 104 8.15 -7.49 -13.70
C GLY A 104 7.81 -7.76 -12.23
N MET A 105 8.34 -6.92 -11.33
CA MET A 105 8.08 -7.00 -9.89
C MET A 105 6.71 -6.48 -9.44
N LEU A 106 5.92 -5.90 -10.35
CA LEU A 106 4.55 -5.44 -10.07
C LEU A 106 3.49 -6.52 -10.31
N GLY A 107 3.90 -7.73 -10.70
CA GLY A 107 2.99 -8.85 -10.86
C GLY A 107 2.17 -9.13 -9.60
N ILE A 108 1.03 -9.81 -9.78
CA ILE A 108 0.10 -10.10 -8.69
C ILE A 108 0.74 -10.88 -7.53
N VAL A 109 1.67 -11.80 -7.83
CA VAL A 109 2.35 -12.62 -6.82
C VAL A 109 3.26 -11.79 -5.91
N PRO A 110 4.27 -11.04 -6.42
CA PRO A 110 5.10 -10.20 -5.56
C PRO A 110 4.27 -9.12 -4.84
N PHE A 111 3.25 -8.55 -5.52
CA PHE A 111 2.31 -7.63 -4.88
C PHE A 111 1.66 -8.27 -3.65
N ILE A 112 1.04 -9.44 -3.75
CA ILE A 112 0.38 -10.12 -2.62
C ILE A 112 1.37 -10.42 -1.50
N LEU A 113 2.57 -10.91 -1.81
CA LEU A 113 3.58 -11.23 -0.79
C LEU A 113 3.95 -9.98 0.02
N ILE A 114 4.23 -8.88 -0.66
CA ILE A 114 4.59 -7.61 -0.02
C ILE A 114 3.39 -7.01 0.73
N SER A 115 2.19 -7.18 0.18
CA SER A 115 0.93 -6.80 0.82
C SER A 115 0.77 -7.48 2.17
N ILE A 116 0.99 -8.79 2.21
CA ILE A 116 0.89 -9.62 3.42
C ILE A 116 1.94 -9.16 4.42
N VAL A 117 3.19 -8.94 3.99
CA VAL A 117 4.27 -8.50 4.90
C VAL A 117 3.98 -7.11 5.46
N GLY A 118 3.65 -6.12 4.62
CA GLY A 118 3.41 -4.75 5.07
C GLY A 118 2.15 -4.62 5.93
N ARG A 119 1.03 -5.21 5.50
CA ARG A 119 -0.24 -5.18 6.27
C ARG A 119 -0.17 -6.07 7.49
N GLY A 120 0.50 -7.22 7.38
CA GLY A 120 0.80 -8.12 8.49
C GLY A 120 1.56 -7.38 9.57
N LEU A 121 2.69 -6.77 9.23
CA LEU A 121 3.51 -6.03 10.17
C LEU A 121 2.69 -4.95 10.90
N ARG A 122 1.95 -4.11 10.15
CA ARG A 122 1.12 -3.06 10.76
C ARG A 122 0.07 -3.62 11.72
N PHE A 123 -0.79 -4.53 11.26
CA PHE A 123 -1.92 -5.01 12.05
C PHE A 123 -1.48 -5.91 13.21
N TYR A 124 -0.41 -6.71 13.04
CA TYR A 124 0.14 -7.50 14.14
C TYR A 124 0.87 -6.62 15.16
N LEU A 125 1.60 -5.58 14.74
CA LEU A 125 2.18 -4.63 15.69
C LEU A 125 1.08 -3.97 16.54
N GLU A 126 0.02 -3.47 15.90
CA GLU A 126 -1.13 -2.92 16.61
C GLU A 126 -1.75 -3.93 17.60
N ALA A 127 -1.93 -5.18 17.16
CA ALA A 127 -2.51 -6.24 18.00
C ALA A 127 -1.60 -6.65 19.17
N ILE A 128 -0.29 -6.79 18.96
CA ILE A 128 0.70 -7.15 19.99
C ILE A 128 0.77 -6.09 21.07
N ILE A 129 0.83 -4.81 20.68
CA ILE A 129 0.94 -3.72 21.65
C ILE A 129 -0.33 -3.66 22.53
N ILE A 130 -1.52 -3.87 21.96
CA ILE A 130 -2.76 -3.97 22.74
C ILE A 130 -2.79 -5.25 23.60
N TYR A 131 -2.32 -6.36 23.04
CA TYR A 131 -2.24 -7.64 23.75
C TYR A 131 -1.31 -7.58 24.96
N ILE A 132 -0.32 -6.70 25.00
CA ILE A 132 0.54 -6.51 26.17
C ILE A 132 -0.01 -5.39 27.06
N GLY A 133 -0.32 -4.22 26.48
CA GLY A 133 -0.62 -2.99 27.22
C GLY A 133 -2.08 -2.76 27.66
N GLY A 134 -3.04 -3.50 27.11
CA GLY A 134 -4.47 -3.35 27.48
C GLY A 134 -5.08 -1.99 27.12
N GLU A 135 -6.17 -1.60 27.78
CA GLU A 135 -6.92 -0.37 27.49
C GLU A 135 -6.09 0.91 27.58
N LYS A 136 -5.14 0.97 28.53
CA LYS A 136 -4.25 2.15 28.70
C LYS A 136 -3.44 2.45 27.45
N MET A 137 -3.14 1.43 26.62
CA MET A 137 -2.30 1.56 25.44
C MET A 137 -3.07 2.00 24.19
N GLN A 138 -4.41 1.98 24.21
CA GLN A 138 -5.24 2.34 23.07
C GLN A 138 -5.02 3.79 22.61
N LYS A 139 -4.98 4.74 23.55
CA LYS A 139 -4.73 6.17 23.24
C LYS A 139 -3.31 6.39 22.77
N THR A 140 -2.34 5.76 23.42
CA THR A 140 -0.91 5.87 23.10
C THR A 140 -0.64 5.38 21.68
N ILE A 141 -1.09 4.19 21.32
CA ILE A 141 -0.90 3.63 19.96
C ILE A 141 -1.38 4.58 18.89
N ARG A 142 -2.57 5.16 19.05
CA ARG A 142 -3.18 6.01 18.03
C ARG A 142 -2.32 7.26 17.77
N THR A 143 -1.85 7.92 18.82
CA THR A 143 -1.02 9.11 18.71
C THR A 143 0.36 8.82 18.12
N TYR A 144 1.02 7.73 18.54
CA TYR A 144 2.38 7.43 18.08
C TYR A 144 2.40 6.80 16.69
N ILE A 145 1.47 5.90 16.34
CA ILE A 145 1.42 5.28 15.00
C ILE A 145 1.01 6.31 13.95
N ASP A 146 0.02 7.17 14.24
CA ASP A 146 -0.34 8.24 13.32
C ASP A 146 0.85 9.20 13.14
N GLY A 147 1.55 9.55 14.22
CA GLY A 147 2.77 10.38 14.17
C GLY A 147 3.90 9.78 13.32
N ILE A 148 4.28 8.52 13.57
CA ILE A 148 5.31 7.82 12.78
C ILE A 148 4.88 7.72 11.31
N GLY A 149 3.59 7.42 11.09
CA GLY A 149 3.00 7.36 9.77
C GLY A 149 3.14 8.66 8.98
N TRP A 150 2.79 9.79 9.60
CA TRP A 150 2.92 11.11 8.99
C TRP A 150 4.38 11.53 8.80
N THR A 151 5.27 11.19 9.74
CA THR A 151 6.71 11.45 9.58
C THR A 151 7.29 10.68 8.41
N CYS A 152 6.93 9.40 8.22
CA CYS A 152 7.33 8.64 7.02
C CYS A 152 6.81 9.29 5.73
N VAL A 153 5.54 9.71 5.70
CA VAL A 153 4.98 10.42 4.54
C VAL A 153 5.75 11.72 4.27
N ALA A 154 6.05 12.51 5.31
CA ALA A 154 6.80 13.75 5.18
C ALA A 154 8.23 13.54 4.66
N LEU A 155 8.91 12.47 5.09
CA LEU A 155 10.24 12.11 4.60
C LEU A 155 10.21 11.70 3.12
N ILE A 156 9.21 10.92 2.70
CA ILE A 156 9.05 10.50 1.30
C ILE A 156 8.77 11.71 0.42
N VAL A 157 7.85 12.59 0.84
CA VAL A 157 7.54 13.83 0.10
C VAL A 157 8.78 14.71 0.00
N SER A 158 9.53 14.89 1.10
CA SER A 158 10.78 15.66 1.10
C SER A 158 11.82 15.07 0.14
N PHE A 159 11.96 13.75 0.11
CA PHE A 159 12.88 13.06 -0.80
C PHE A 159 12.48 13.25 -2.27
N ILE A 160 11.19 13.12 -2.58
CA ILE A 160 10.67 13.36 -3.94
C ILE A 160 10.91 14.81 -4.36
N VAL A 161 10.62 15.78 -3.48
CA VAL A 161 10.85 17.22 -3.76
C VAL A 161 12.32 17.52 -4.00
N TYR A 162 13.22 16.95 -3.19
CA TYR A 162 14.67 17.09 -3.39
C TYR A 162 15.10 16.60 -4.78
N LYS A 163 14.65 15.41 -5.20
CA LYS A 163 15.00 14.81 -6.49
C LYS A 163 14.38 15.50 -7.71
N VAL A 164 13.35 16.33 -7.51
CA VAL A 164 12.70 17.11 -8.57
C VAL A 164 13.36 18.49 -8.72
N LEU A 165 13.90 19.05 -7.64
CA LEU A 165 14.56 20.35 -7.63
C LEU A 165 16.07 20.29 -7.96
N PHE A 166 16.73 19.15 -7.73
CA PHE A 166 18.15 18.91 -7.95
C PHE A 166 18.36 17.63 -8.76
#